data_AF-R6JI96-F1
#
_entry.id   AF-R6JI96-F1
#
_cell.length_a   1.000
_cell.length_b   1.000
_cell.length_c   1.000
_cell.angle_alpha   90.00
_cell.angle_beta   90.00
_cell.angle_gamma   90.00
#
_symmetry.space_group_name_H-M   'P 1'
#
loop_
_entity.id
_entity.type
_entity.pdbx_description
1 polymer ?
#
loop_
_entity_poly.entity_id
_entity_poly.type
_entity_poly.pdbx_seq_one_letter_code
_entity_poly.pdbx_strand_id
1 'polypeptide(L)'
;MGNDKNVQNARHTPASSTTEINIRFRLADEAEGTKEAAFLASYQNLQASKTAYEAALTAFQSARLTYEGLQRKQQAGLLTSTEYLEGQAAYLEKKAAKETASMNLAAAYESYCWDVKGISQT
;
A
#
# COMPACT_ATOMS: atom_id res chain seq x y z
N MET A 1 -53.12 -8.99 42.95
CA MET A 1 -52.75 -9.30 41.55
C MET A 1 -51.66 -8.33 41.13
N GLY A 2 -50.55 -8.84 40.61
CA GLY A 2 -49.40 -8.02 40.20
C GLY A 2 -48.11 -8.83 40.26
N ASN A 3 -48.11 -10.02 39.66
CA ASN A 3 -46.89 -10.80 39.49
C ASN A 3 -46.31 -10.43 38.11
N ASP A 4 -45.19 -9.72 38.12
CA ASP A 4 -44.42 -9.28 36.96
C ASP A 4 -44.01 -10.46 36.07
N LYS A 5 -44.89 -10.80 35.12
CA LYS A 5 -44.62 -11.76 34.04
C LYS A 5 -43.43 -11.32 33.17
N ASN A 6 -43.07 -10.04 33.19
CA ASN A 6 -41.93 -9.50 32.44
C ASN A 6 -40.57 -9.86 33.06
N VAL A 7 -40.47 -9.97 34.40
CA VAL A 7 -39.21 -10.30 35.08
C VAL A 7 -38.93 -11.81 35.02
N GLN A 8 -39.96 -12.64 34.98
CA GLN A 8 -39.81 -14.08 34.80
C GLN A 8 -39.50 -14.47 33.35
N ASN A 9 -40.01 -13.73 32.35
CA ASN A 9 -39.70 -14.00 30.94
C ASN A 9 -38.24 -13.66 30.57
N ALA A 10 -37.60 -12.74 31.29
CA ALA A 10 -36.18 -12.45 31.12
C ALA A 10 -35.25 -13.49 31.81
N ARG A 11 -35.78 -14.26 32.77
CA ARG A 11 -35.01 -15.26 33.55
C ARG A 11 -35.16 -16.70 33.05
N HIS A 12 -36.06 -16.95 32.09
CA HIS A 12 -36.38 -18.29 31.58
C HIS A 12 -36.01 -18.54 30.11
N THR A 13 -35.01 -17.82 29.57
CA THR A 13 -34.42 -18.17 28.26
C THR A 13 -32.96 -18.63 28.43
N PRO A 14 -32.70 -19.84 28.97
CA PRO A 14 -31.42 -20.49 28.75
C PRO A 14 -31.44 -21.07 27.34
N ALA A 15 -31.00 -20.29 26.36
CA ALA A 15 -30.62 -20.82 25.05
C ALA A 15 -29.67 -19.83 24.37
N SER A 16 -28.35 -20.07 24.49
CA SER A 16 -27.44 -19.74 23.39
C SER A 16 -27.91 -20.57 22.20
N SER A 17 -28.81 -20.02 21.39
CA SER A 17 -29.36 -20.74 20.24
C SER A 17 -28.21 -21.12 19.32
N THR A 18 -28.20 -22.36 18.82
CA THR A 18 -27.26 -22.83 17.78
C THR A 18 -27.19 -21.83 16.61
N THR A 19 -28.28 -21.10 16.34
CA THR A 19 -28.35 -20.03 15.34
C THR A 19 -27.47 -18.83 15.67
N GLU A 20 -27.46 -18.32 16.91
CA GLU A 20 -26.62 -17.18 17.30
C GLU A 20 -25.14 -17.55 17.34
N ILE A 21 -24.83 -18.79 17.74
CA ILE A 21 -23.48 -19.36 17.68
C ILE A 21 -23.01 -19.45 16.23
N ASN A 22 -23.85 -19.97 15.32
CA ASN A 22 -23.55 -20.08 13.89
C ASN A 22 -23.42 -18.73 13.16
N ILE A 23 -24.10 -17.68 13.64
CA ILE A 23 -23.92 -16.31 13.11
C ILE A 23 -22.57 -15.76 13.55
N ARG A 24 -22.19 -15.95 14.82
CA ARG A 24 -20.88 -15.52 15.33
C ARG A 24 -19.72 -16.24 14.65
N PHE A 25 -19.83 -17.56 14.44
CA PHE A 25 -18.83 -18.32 13.70
C PHE A 25 -18.69 -17.84 12.25
N ARG A 26 -19.80 -17.56 11.55
CA ARG A 26 -19.74 -17.00 10.19
C ARG A 26 -19.12 -15.61 10.15
N LEU A 27 -19.45 -14.74 11.09
CA LEU A 27 -18.83 -13.41 11.18
C LEU A 27 -17.34 -13.50 11.52
N ALA A 28 -16.94 -14.46 12.35
CA ALA A 28 -15.55 -14.71 12.69
C ALA A 28 -14.77 -15.26 11.48
N ASP A 29 -15.34 -16.23 10.76
CA ASP A 29 -14.79 -16.84 9.54
C ASP A 29 -14.69 -15.82 8.40
N GLU A 30 -15.72 -14.97 8.23
CA GLU A 30 -15.71 -13.85 7.27
C GLU A 30 -14.66 -12.81 7.65
N ALA A 31 -14.52 -12.48 8.94
CA ALA A 31 -13.49 -11.57 9.43
C ALA A 31 -12.08 -12.15 9.27
N GLU A 32 -11.89 -13.45 9.47
CA GLU A 32 -10.62 -14.16 9.28
C GLU A 32 -10.23 -14.20 7.79
N GLY A 33 -11.17 -14.59 6.91
CA GLY A 33 -10.97 -14.53 5.46
C GLY A 33 -10.73 -13.11 4.94
N THR A 34 -11.38 -12.10 5.53
CA THR A 34 -11.13 -10.68 5.18
C THR A 34 -9.74 -10.23 5.62
N LYS A 35 -9.26 -10.67 6.79
CA LYS A 35 -7.89 -10.37 7.26
C LYS A 35 -6.82 -11.02 6.39
N GLU A 36 -7.02 -12.27 5.97
CA GLU A 36 -6.10 -12.96 5.05
C GLU A 36 -6.07 -12.28 3.66
N ALA A 37 -7.23 -11.90 3.15
CA ALA A 37 -7.33 -11.18 1.87
C ALA A 37 -6.66 -9.80 1.92
N ALA A 38 -6.83 -9.06 3.01
CA ALA A 38 -6.19 -7.77 3.22
C ALA A 38 -4.66 -7.89 3.28
N PHE A 39 -4.14 -8.89 3.99
CA PHE A 39 -2.70 -9.19 4.05
C PHE A 39 -2.13 -9.54 2.67
N LEU A 40 -2.80 -10.41 1.92
CA LEU A 40 -2.35 -10.78 0.58
C LEU A 40 -2.34 -9.57 -0.36
N ALA A 41 -3.37 -8.73 -0.28
CA ALA A 41 -3.48 -7.51 -1.09
C ALA A 41 -2.36 -6.51 -0.79
N SER A 42 -2.04 -6.24 0.48
CA SER A 42 -0.97 -5.31 0.83
C SER A 42 0.42 -5.87 0.53
N TYR A 43 0.63 -7.17 0.65
CA TYR A 43 1.86 -7.82 0.22
C TYR A 43 2.07 -7.73 -1.31
N GLN A 44 1.02 -7.97 -2.10
CA GLN A 44 1.08 -7.80 -3.55
C GLN A 44 1.35 -6.34 -3.94
N ASN A 45 0.69 -5.38 -3.28
CA ASN A 45 0.91 -3.96 -3.51
C ASN A 45 2.35 -3.52 -3.16
N LEU A 46 2.93 -4.07 -2.08
CA LEU A 46 4.31 -3.85 -1.71
C LEU A 46 5.29 -4.38 -2.78
N GLN A 47 5.06 -5.58 -3.30
CA GLN A 47 5.87 -6.12 -4.40
C GLN A 47 5.78 -5.27 -5.66
N ALA A 48 4.57 -4.89 -6.07
CA ALA A 48 4.36 -4.05 -7.24
C ALA A 48 5.06 -2.69 -7.09
N SER A 49 4.94 -2.06 -5.91
CA SER A 49 5.60 -0.78 -5.61
C SER A 49 7.12 -0.90 -5.61
N LYS A 50 7.67 -2.05 -5.15
CA LYS A 50 9.11 -2.32 -5.19
C LYS A 50 9.61 -2.45 -6.64
N THR A 51 8.92 -3.23 -7.47
CA THR A 51 9.27 -3.37 -8.89
C THR A 51 9.20 -2.03 -9.62
N ALA A 52 8.18 -1.22 -9.35
CA ALA A 52 8.05 0.13 -9.92
C ALA A 52 9.21 1.05 -9.51
N TYR A 53 9.63 0.98 -8.23
CA TYR A 53 10.80 1.72 -7.74
C TYR A 53 12.10 1.28 -8.41
N GLU A 54 12.35 -0.03 -8.56
CA GLU A 54 13.55 -0.55 -9.22
C GLU A 54 13.62 -0.15 -10.70
N ALA A 55 12.48 -0.19 -11.40
CA ALA A 55 12.37 0.29 -12.77
C ALA A 55 12.66 1.80 -12.87
N ALA A 56 12.06 2.61 -11.98
CA ALA A 56 12.28 4.06 -11.95
C ALA A 56 13.72 4.42 -11.59
N LEU A 57 14.35 3.67 -10.67
CA LEU A 57 15.76 3.84 -10.31
C LEU A 57 16.67 3.57 -11.51
N THR A 58 16.42 2.49 -12.26
CA THR A 58 17.18 2.14 -13.47
C THR A 58 17.04 3.22 -14.54
N ALA A 59 15.82 3.70 -14.79
CA ALA A 59 15.55 4.78 -15.74
C ALA A 59 16.25 6.08 -15.32
N PHE A 60 16.24 6.42 -14.03
CA PHE A 60 16.95 7.58 -13.49
C PHE A 60 18.46 7.46 -13.64
N GLN A 61 19.05 6.29 -13.36
CA GLN A 61 20.49 6.06 -13.53
C GLN A 61 20.92 6.24 -14.99
N SER A 62 20.14 5.72 -15.93
CA SER A 62 20.38 5.92 -17.36
C SER A 62 20.29 7.41 -17.73
N ALA A 63 19.23 8.10 -17.31
CA ALA A 63 19.06 9.52 -17.57
C ALA A 63 20.18 10.38 -16.95
N ARG A 64 20.70 9.99 -15.78
CA ARG A 64 21.85 10.65 -15.14
C ARG A 64 23.10 10.56 -16.01
N LEU A 65 23.43 9.38 -16.54
CA LEU A 65 24.60 9.18 -17.41
C LEU A 65 24.46 10.01 -18.71
N THR A 66 23.25 10.03 -19.29
CA THR A 66 22.96 10.89 -20.46
C THR A 66 23.17 12.36 -20.11
N TYR A 67 22.66 12.82 -18.98
CA TYR A 67 22.78 14.21 -18.55
C TYR A 67 24.23 14.62 -18.26
N GLU A 68 25.03 13.77 -17.62
CA GLU A 68 26.48 13.97 -17.45
C GLU A 68 27.21 14.10 -18.81
N GLY A 69 26.78 13.34 -19.82
CA GLY A 69 27.25 13.48 -21.20
C GLY A 69 26.89 14.84 -21.80
N LEU A 70 25.64 15.29 -21.60
CA LEU A 70 25.17 16.59 -22.09
C LEU A 70 25.90 17.76 -21.42
N GLN A 71 26.16 17.67 -20.11
CA GLN A 71 26.94 18.68 -19.39
C GLN A 71 28.35 18.85 -19.97
N ARG A 72 29.03 17.74 -20.30
CA ARG A 72 30.35 17.80 -20.95
C ARG A 72 30.30 18.44 -22.33
N LYS A 73 29.29 18.09 -23.14
CA LYS A 73 29.09 18.70 -24.47
C LYS A 73 28.76 20.19 -24.38
N GLN A 74 27.94 20.59 -23.41
CA GLN A 74 27.61 21.99 -23.14
C GLN A 74 28.86 22.79 -22.75
N GLN A 75 29.71 22.26 -21.88
CA GLN A 75 30.99 22.91 -21.49
C GLN A 75 31.95 23.04 -22.67
N ALA A 76 31.94 22.09 -23.60
CA ALA A 76 32.73 22.15 -24.83
C ALA A 76 32.13 23.07 -25.91
N GLY A 77 30.96 23.68 -25.66
CA GLY A 77 30.26 24.53 -26.63
C GLY A 77 29.65 23.76 -27.81
N LEU A 78 29.46 22.44 -27.66
CA LEU A 78 28.99 21.53 -28.70
C LEU A 78 27.47 21.32 -28.68
N LEU A 79 26.75 22.04 -27.83
CA LEU A 79 25.32 21.88 -27.63
C LEU A 79 24.62 23.25 -27.63
N THR A 80 23.46 23.31 -28.26
CA THR A 80 22.60 24.50 -28.17
C THR A 80 21.93 24.57 -26.79
N SER A 81 21.52 25.77 -26.37
CA SER A 81 20.79 25.93 -25.09
C SER A 81 19.50 25.11 -25.06
N THR A 82 18.81 24.97 -26.19
CA THR A 82 17.56 24.19 -26.28
C THR A 82 17.82 22.71 -26.03
N GLU A 83 18.79 22.10 -26.73
CA GLU A 83 19.14 20.68 -26.54
C GLU A 83 19.56 20.39 -25.10
N TYR A 84 20.24 21.34 -24.45
CA TYR A 84 20.67 21.19 -23.06
C TYR A 84 19.49 21.22 -22.10
N LEU A 85 18.56 22.17 -22.30
CA LEU A 85 17.35 22.31 -21.48
C LEU A 85 16.41 21.11 -21.63
N GLU A 86 16.24 20.59 -22.85
CA GLU A 86 15.46 19.37 -23.10
C GLU A 86 16.05 18.15 -22.36
N GLY A 87 17.37 17.99 -22.43
CA GLY A 87 18.08 16.95 -21.69
C GLY A 87 17.99 17.10 -20.17
N GLN A 88 18.06 18.35 -19.67
CA GLN A 88 17.88 18.65 -18.26
C GLN A 88 16.46 18.33 -17.80
N ALA A 89 15.44 18.67 -18.59
CA ALA A 89 14.05 18.36 -18.30
C ALA A 89 13.82 16.84 -18.23
N ALA A 90 14.35 16.09 -19.20
CA ALA A 90 14.25 14.63 -19.21
C ALA A 90 14.92 14.00 -17.96
N TYR A 91 16.08 14.49 -17.55
CA TYR A 91 16.75 14.07 -16.32
C TYR A 91 15.90 14.33 -15.07
N LEU A 92 15.34 15.54 -14.96
CA LEU A 92 14.49 15.94 -13.82
C LEU A 92 13.19 15.13 -13.76
N GLU A 93 12.59 14.82 -14.91
CA GLU A 93 11.40 13.98 -14.99
C GLU A 93 11.68 12.57 -14.44
N LYS A 94 12.80 11.94 -14.82
CA LYS A 94 13.17 10.62 -14.29
C LYS A 94 13.55 10.68 -12.82
N LYS A 95 14.16 11.77 -12.36
CA LYS A 95 14.43 12.01 -10.93
C LYS A 95 13.13 12.05 -10.13
N ALA A 96 12.16 12.84 -10.59
CA ALA A 96 10.84 12.96 -9.96
C ALA A 96 10.11 11.62 -9.96
N ALA A 97 10.11 10.88 -11.08
CA ALA A 97 9.51 9.56 -11.16
C ALA A 97 10.11 8.57 -10.13
N LYS A 98 11.43 8.59 -9.96
CA LYS A 98 12.12 7.78 -8.93
C LYS A 98 11.74 8.19 -7.51
N GLU A 99 11.58 9.49 -7.24
CA GLU A 99 11.14 10.00 -5.93
C GLU A 99 9.70 9.60 -5.63
N THR A 100 8.79 9.77 -6.58
CA THR A 100 7.39 9.32 -6.45
C THR A 100 7.30 7.82 -6.21
N ALA A 101 8.03 7.00 -6.99
CA ALA A 101 8.05 5.55 -6.77
C ALA A 101 8.62 5.17 -5.40
N SER A 102 9.58 5.94 -4.88
CA SER A 102 10.12 5.75 -3.53
C SER A 102 9.08 6.04 -2.45
N MET A 103 8.29 7.10 -2.60
CA MET A 103 7.21 7.45 -1.67
C MET A 103 6.11 6.39 -1.70
N ASN A 104 5.73 5.90 -2.89
CA ASN A 104 4.73 4.85 -3.03
C ASN A 104 5.20 3.54 -2.37
N LEU A 105 6.48 3.18 -2.52
CA LEU A 105 7.06 2.02 -1.85
C LEU A 105 7.01 2.16 -0.32
N ALA A 106 7.35 3.35 0.22
CA ALA A 106 7.26 3.61 1.65
C ALA A 106 5.81 3.48 2.16
N ALA A 107 4.85 4.08 1.46
CA ALA A 107 3.43 3.98 1.79
C ALA A 107 2.91 2.53 1.73
N ALA A 108 3.29 1.77 0.71
CA ALA A 108 2.92 0.35 0.58
C ALA A 108 3.53 -0.50 1.70
N TYR A 109 4.77 -0.19 2.12
CA TYR A 109 5.42 -0.87 3.23
C TYR A 109 4.75 -0.54 4.58
N GLU A 110 4.38 0.72 4.80
CA GLU A 110 3.61 1.13 5.98
C GLU A 110 2.27 0.43 6.03
N SER A 111 1.52 0.40 4.92
CA SER A 111 0.24 -0.34 4.82
C SER A 111 0.41 -1.82 5.16
N TYR A 112 1.41 -2.48 4.59
CA TYR A 112 1.72 -3.87 4.90
C TYR A 112 2.05 -4.08 6.39
N CYS A 113 2.85 -3.19 6.98
CA CYS A 113 3.16 -3.24 8.40
C CYS A 113 1.92 -3.06 9.28
N TRP A 114 0.99 -2.18 8.89
CA TRP A 114 -0.28 -1.99 9.58
C TRP A 114 -1.16 -3.23 9.51
N ASP A 115 -1.28 -3.87 8.35
CA ASP A 115 -2.06 -5.09 8.22
C ASP A 115 -1.46 -6.21 9.08
N VAL A 116 -0.14 -6.42 9.01
CA VAL A 116 0.54 -7.48 9.80
C VAL A 116 0.43 -7.24 11.31
N LYS A 117 0.69 -6.00 11.78
CA LYS A 117 0.66 -5.67 13.21
C LYS A 117 -0.76 -5.50 13.75
N GLY A 118 -1.69 -5.02 12.92
CA GLY A 118 -3.10 -4.83 13.25
C GLY A 118 -3.87 -6.15 13.31
N ILE A 119 -3.54 -7.12 12.45
CA ILE A 119 -4.07 -8.49 12.52
C ILE A 119 -3.64 -9.18 13.83
N SER A 120 -2.50 -8.81 14.40
CA SER A 120 -1.97 -9.42 15.63
C SER A 120 -2.66 -8.97 16.93
N GLN A 121 -3.56 -7.97 16.90
CA GLN A 121 -4.11 -7.33 18.11
C GLN A 121 -5.57 -7.67 18.43
N THR A 122 -6.15 -8.69 17.78
CA THR A 122 -7.52 -9.18 18.03
C THR A 122 -7.52 -10.67 18.30
#